data_AF-A0A0K8JCM1-F1
#
_entry.id   AF-A0A0K8JCM1-F1
#
_cell.length_a   1.000
_cell.length_b   1.000
_cell.length_c   1.000
_cell.angle_alpha   90.00
_cell.angle_beta   90.00
_cell.angle_gamma   90.00
#
_symmetry.space_group_name_H-M   'P 1'
#
loop_
_entity.id
_entity.type
_entity.pdbx_description
1 polymer ?
#
loop_
_entity_poly.entity_id
_entity_poly.type
_entity_poly.pdbx_seq_one_letter_code
_entity_poly.pdbx_strand_id
1 'polypeptide(L)'
;MGCTAIDVAFCIGLAKEAKYIVQYFQKFFTVHSVCCKVCGFDKHQLDLEQLKADRYEAMCNPAIQANILNDANTELNFAVGLCVEHDMIFNRHSTAPVSTLVAKDRLLSQNPLGAIYAGYCLGLTD
;
A
#
# COMPACT_ATOMS: atom_id res chain seq x y z
N MET A 1 -10.44 9.61 19.57
CA MET A 1 -8.98 9.38 19.69
C MET A 1 -8.30 10.71 19.42
N GLY A 2 -7.46 11.19 20.33
CA GLY A 2 -6.70 12.45 20.18
C GLY A 2 -5.42 12.25 19.36
N CYS A 3 -5.54 11.60 18.21
CA CYS A 3 -4.41 11.23 17.35
C CYS A 3 -3.74 12.49 16.77
N THR A 4 -2.42 12.52 16.82
CA THR A 4 -1.57 13.63 16.37
C THR A 4 -0.51 13.18 15.36
N ALA A 5 -0.15 11.89 15.33
CA ALA A 5 0.84 11.34 14.41
C ALA A 5 0.30 10.10 13.68
N ILE A 6 0.51 10.06 12.36
CA ILE A 6 0.05 8.97 11.49
C ILE A 6 1.11 8.61 10.46
N ASP A 7 1.04 7.38 9.94
CA ASP A 7 1.84 6.97 8.80
C ASP A 7 1.03 6.65 7.55
N VAL A 8 1.68 6.79 6.39
CA VAL A 8 1.13 6.38 5.09
C VAL A 8 2.07 5.43 4.38
N ALA A 9 1.66 4.16 4.26
CA ALA A 9 2.32 3.18 3.40
C ALA A 9 1.67 3.20 2.01
N PHE A 10 2.46 3.38 0.95
CA PHE A 10 1.91 3.48 -0.40
C PHE A 10 2.67 2.72 -1.46
N CYS A 11 1.94 2.30 -2.50
CA CYS A 11 2.53 1.69 -3.69
C CYS A 11 3.10 2.75 -4.64
N ILE A 12 4.25 2.47 -5.26
CA ILE A 12 4.86 3.35 -6.27
C ILE A 12 3.90 3.72 -7.42
N GLY A 13 3.01 2.80 -7.79
CA GLY A 13 2.01 3.03 -8.83
C GLY A 13 0.95 4.06 -8.49
N LEU A 14 0.84 4.47 -7.22
CA LEU A 14 -0.06 5.52 -6.73
C LEU A 14 0.72 6.65 -6.04
N ALA A 15 2.01 6.84 -6.38
CA ALA A 15 2.87 7.81 -5.68
C ALA A 15 2.36 9.25 -5.82
N LYS A 16 1.72 9.60 -6.95
CA LYS A 16 1.17 10.93 -7.17
C LYS A 16 -0.06 11.17 -6.31
N GLU A 17 -0.95 10.19 -6.23
CA GLU A 17 -2.16 10.19 -5.40
C GLU A 17 -1.78 10.24 -3.91
N ALA A 18 -0.83 9.39 -3.50
CA ALA A 18 -0.30 9.36 -2.15
C ALA A 18 0.30 10.71 -1.74
N LYS A 19 0.99 11.41 -2.65
CA LYS A 19 1.51 12.76 -2.40
C LYS A 19 0.40 13.74 -2.02
N TYR A 20 -0.71 13.74 -2.76
CA TYR A 20 -1.84 14.63 -2.43
C TYR A 20 -2.49 14.27 -1.09
N ILE A 21 -2.66 12.97 -0.81
CA ILE A 21 -3.20 12.47 0.46
C ILE A 21 -2.31 12.93 1.63
N VAL A 22 -1.00 12.69 1.54
CA VAL A 22 -0.03 13.08 2.58
C VAL A 22 -0.04 14.59 2.79
N GLN A 23 0.01 15.39 1.71
CA GLN A 23 -0.04 16.85 1.80
C GLN A 23 -1.33 17.36 2.48
N TYR A 24 -2.44 16.68 2.27
CA TYR A 24 -3.69 17.01 2.94
C TYR A 24 -3.64 16.66 4.44
N PHE A 25 -3.18 15.45 4.78
CA PHE A 25 -3.05 15.01 6.16
C PHE A 25 -2.06 15.83 6.99
N GLN A 26 -0.97 16.31 6.38
CA GLN A 26 0.02 17.17 7.03
C GLN A 26 -0.55 18.49 7.59
N LYS A 27 -1.77 18.88 7.19
CA LYS A 27 -2.46 20.04 7.76
C LYS A 27 -2.99 19.79 9.18
N PHE A 28 -3.13 18.52 9.58
CA PHE A 28 -3.80 18.11 10.80
C PHE A 28 -2.93 17.19 11.67
N PHE A 29 -1.98 16.46 11.08
CA PHE A 29 -1.17 15.45 11.74
C PHE A 29 0.32 15.62 11.40
N THR A 30 1.18 15.08 12.26
CA THR A 30 2.55 14.73 11.88
C THR A 30 2.48 13.46 11.05
N VAL A 31 2.98 13.51 9.81
CA VAL A 31 2.83 12.41 8.85
C VAL A 31 4.20 11.87 8.44
N HIS A 32 4.44 10.58 8.62
CA HIS A 32 5.51 9.88 7.92
C HIS A 32 4.93 9.04 6.78
N SER A 33 5.74 8.76 5.76
CA SER A 33 5.27 7.96 4.64
C SER A 33 6.40 7.16 4.02
N VAL A 34 6.09 5.95 3.57
CA VAL A 34 7.07 5.05 2.95
C VAL A 34 6.49 4.47 1.68
N CYS A 35 7.27 4.55 0.60
CA CYS A 35 6.95 3.90 -0.67
C CYS A 35 7.39 2.42 -0.67
N CYS A 36 6.57 1.54 -1.24
CA CYS A 36 6.83 0.10 -1.31
C CYS A 36 8.18 -0.28 -1.95
N LYS A 37 8.75 0.59 -2.80
CA LYS A 37 10.02 0.35 -3.49
C LYS A 37 11.25 0.65 -2.64
N VAL A 38 11.11 1.44 -1.57
CA VAL A 38 12.19 1.66 -0.59
C VAL A 38 12.57 0.35 0.11
N CYS A 39 11.61 -0.56 0.23
CA CYS A 39 11.76 -1.87 0.86
C CYS A 39 12.05 -2.97 -0.17
N GLY A 40 12.54 -2.61 -1.36
CA GLY A 40 12.69 -3.55 -2.46
C GLY A 40 13.89 -4.47 -2.26
N PHE A 41 13.69 -5.79 -2.31
CA PHE A 41 14.78 -6.75 -2.44
C PHE A 41 15.01 -7.12 -3.91
N ASP A 42 16.24 -7.50 -4.23
CA ASP A 42 16.59 -8.02 -5.54
C ASP A 42 15.97 -9.41 -5.73
N LYS A 43 15.15 -9.58 -6.78
CA LYS A 43 14.62 -10.89 -7.17
C LYS A 43 15.71 -11.92 -7.45
N HIS A 44 16.91 -11.49 -7.80
CA HIS A 44 18.07 -12.37 -8.00
C HIS A 44 18.41 -13.19 -6.74
N GLN A 45 18.00 -12.72 -5.55
CA GLN A 45 18.22 -13.42 -4.28
C GLN A 45 17.14 -14.46 -3.95
N LEU A 46 16.04 -14.51 -4.71
CA LEU A 46 14.88 -15.36 -4.44
C LEU A 46 14.67 -16.46 -5.49
N ASP A 47 15.55 -16.58 -6.48
CA ASP A 47 15.50 -17.59 -7.55
C ASP A 47 14.17 -17.58 -8.34
N LEU A 48 13.58 -16.38 -8.49
CA LEU A 48 12.30 -16.16 -9.18
C LEU A 48 12.49 -15.74 -10.63
N GLU A 49 11.59 -16.19 -11.51
CA GLU A 49 11.57 -15.75 -12.90
C GLU A 49 11.45 -14.23 -13.00
N GLN A 50 12.42 -13.66 -13.73
CA GLN A 50 12.44 -12.25 -14.12
C GLN A 50 11.48 -12.06 -15.30
N LEU A 51 10.66 -11.00 -15.28
CA LEU A 51 9.88 -10.66 -16.48
C LEU A 51 10.81 -10.09 -17.57
N LYS A 52 11.93 -9.48 -17.18
CA LYS A 52 13.03 -9.09 -18.06
C LYS A 52 14.38 -9.38 -17.40
N ALA A 53 15.09 -10.39 -17.90
CA ALA A 53 16.40 -10.82 -17.37
C ALA A 53 17.44 -9.68 -17.30
N ASP A 54 17.31 -8.67 -18.16
CA ASP A 54 18.31 -7.61 -18.31
C ASP A 54 18.05 -6.38 -17.40
N ARG A 55 17.02 -6.42 -16.55
CA ARG A 55 16.60 -5.27 -15.74
C ARG A 55 16.43 -5.64 -14.27
N TYR A 56 16.91 -4.78 -13.37
CA TYR A 56 16.67 -4.91 -11.95
C TYR A 56 15.16 -4.87 -11.65
N GLU A 57 14.62 -6.00 -11.21
CA GLU A 57 13.24 -6.12 -10.75
C GLU A 57 13.19 -6.18 -9.23
N ALA A 58 13.10 -5.02 -8.58
CA ALA A 58 12.85 -4.97 -7.14
C ALA A 58 11.46 -5.55 -6.81
N MET A 59 11.40 -6.57 -5.96
CA MET A 59 10.16 -7.03 -5.35
C MET A 59 9.89 -6.22 -4.09
N CYS A 60 8.65 -5.79 -3.86
CA CYS A 60 8.29 -5.05 -2.65
C CYS A 60 8.38 -5.96 -1.42
N ASN A 61 8.89 -5.46 -0.29
CA ASN A 61 8.79 -6.15 1.01
C ASN A 61 7.92 -5.34 1.98
N PRO A 62 6.61 -5.66 2.10
CA PRO A 62 5.69 -4.94 2.98
C PRO A 62 5.96 -5.14 4.48
N ALA A 63 6.64 -6.24 4.88
CA ALA A 63 7.01 -6.44 6.28
C ALA A 63 8.09 -5.44 6.71
N ILE A 64 9.10 -5.20 5.86
CA ILE A 64 10.07 -4.12 6.10
C ILE A 64 9.39 -2.76 6.03
N GLN A 65 8.46 -2.56 5.11
CA GLN A 65 7.70 -1.31 5.03
C GLN A 65 6.97 -1.00 6.35
N ALA A 66 6.36 -2.00 6.97
CA ALA A 66 5.73 -1.86 8.28
C ALA A 66 6.77 -1.57 9.38
N ASN A 67 7.90 -2.27 9.39
CA ASN A 67 8.95 -2.03 10.40
C ASN A 67 9.54 -0.61 10.34
N ILE A 68 9.79 -0.07 9.15
CA ILE A 68 10.27 1.31 8.99
C ILE A 68 9.26 2.31 9.57
N LEU A 69 7.96 2.06 9.41
CA LEU A 69 6.92 2.92 9.97
C LEU A 69 6.74 2.70 11.48
N ASN A 70 6.92 1.48 11.97
CA ASN A 70 6.90 1.19 13.41
C ASN A 70 7.99 2.01 14.16
N ASP A 71 9.15 2.25 13.54
CA ASP A 71 10.21 3.08 14.12
C ASP A 71 9.77 4.54 14.36
N ALA A 72 8.78 5.04 13.60
CA ALA A 72 8.20 6.36 13.78
C ALA A 72 7.24 6.44 14.98
N ASN A 73 6.84 5.30 15.57
CA ASN A 73 5.97 5.20 16.75
C ASN A 73 4.67 6.02 16.62
N THR A 74 4.05 6.02 15.43
CA THR A 74 2.78 6.72 15.21
C THR A 74 1.58 5.93 15.74
N GLU A 75 0.42 6.59 15.78
CA GLU A 75 -0.78 6.05 16.42
C GLU A 75 -1.71 5.32 15.44
N LEU A 76 -1.62 5.64 14.14
CA LEU A 76 -2.46 5.09 13.07
C LEU A 76 -1.68 4.99 11.77
N ASN A 77 -1.94 3.93 11.00
CA ASN A 77 -1.36 3.73 9.68
C ASN A 77 -2.44 3.73 8.60
N PHE A 78 -2.11 4.29 7.44
CA PHE A 78 -2.97 4.28 6.27
C PHE A 78 -2.29 3.62 5.08
N ALA A 79 -2.94 2.61 4.51
CA ALA A 79 -2.45 1.94 3.31
C ALA A 79 -3.08 2.55 2.04
N VAL A 80 -2.24 2.86 1.05
CA VAL A 80 -2.64 3.49 -0.22
C VAL A 80 -2.13 2.67 -1.41
N GLY A 81 -3.03 1.88 -1.99
CA GLY A 81 -2.79 1.13 -3.22
C GLY A 81 -1.81 -0.04 -3.08
N LEU A 82 -1.67 -0.61 -1.88
CA LEU A 82 -0.96 -1.87 -1.70
C LEU A 82 -1.74 -3.01 -2.38
N CYS A 83 -1.01 -3.96 -3.00
CA CYS A 83 -1.67 -5.15 -3.55
C CYS A 83 -2.33 -5.96 -2.42
N VAL A 84 -3.41 -6.69 -2.69
CA VAL A 84 -4.19 -7.44 -1.66
C VAL A 84 -3.30 -8.23 -0.70
N GLU A 85 -2.38 -9.04 -1.22
CA GLU A 85 -1.44 -9.82 -0.41
C GLU A 85 -0.49 -8.92 0.40
N HIS A 86 0.13 -7.93 -0.25
CA HIS A 86 1.07 -7.02 0.42
C HIS A 86 0.40 -6.15 1.48
N ASP A 87 -0.86 -5.80 1.31
CA ASP A 87 -1.67 -5.08 2.29
C ASP A 87 -1.88 -5.94 3.54
N MET A 88 -2.24 -7.22 3.37
CA MET A 88 -2.41 -8.16 4.49
C MET A 88 -1.10 -8.39 5.25
N ILE A 89 0.03 -8.51 4.55
CA ILE A 89 1.34 -8.67 5.18
C ILE A 89 1.73 -7.39 5.93
N PHE A 90 1.55 -6.21 5.32
CA PHE A 90 1.77 -4.93 6.00
C PHE A 90 0.95 -4.84 7.29
N ASN A 91 -0.36 -5.14 7.23
CA ASN A 91 -1.27 -5.11 8.37
C ASN A 91 -0.83 -6.08 9.48
N ARG A 92 -0.33 -7.26 9.12
CA ARG A 92 0.18 -8.24 10.09
C ARG A 92 1.41 -7.75 10.86
N HIS A 93 2.28 -6.97 10.21
CA HIS A 93 3.54 -6.50 10.79
C HIS A 93 3.47 -5.07 11.36
N SER A 94 2.38 -4.36 11.12
CA SER A 94 2.15 -3.03 11.67
C SER A 94 1.85 -3.10 13.17
N THR A 95 2.56 -2.30 13.96
CA THR A 95 2.29 -2.17 15.41
C THR A 95 1.07 -1.27 15.66
N ALA A 96 0.97 -0.17 14.89
CA ALA A 96 -0.20 0.69 14.89
C ALA A 96 -1.35 0.04 14.08
N PRO A 97 -2.63 0.25 14.45
CA PRO A 97 -3.75 -0.22 13.66
C PRO A 97 -3.75 0.47 12.29
N VAL A 98 -4.08 -0.30 11.25
CA VAL A 98 -4.04 0.14 9.87
C VAL A 98 -5.45 0.25 9.29
N SER A 99 -5.67 1.29 8.50
CA SER A 99 -6.85 1.40 7.64
C SER A 99 -6.45 1.54 6.18
N THR A 100 -7.11 0.81 5.29
CA THR A 100 -6.85 0.87 3.85
C THR A 100 -7.69 1.98 3.23
N LEU A 101 -7.05 3.08 2.81
CA LEU A 101 -7.73 4.20 2.14
C LEU A 101 -8.04 3.89 0.67
N VAL A 102 -7.12 3.17 0.02
CA VAL A 102 -7.24 2.84 -1.40
C VAL A 102 -6.83 1.39 -1.59
N ALA A 103 -7.81 0.51 -1.83
CA ALA A 103 -7.54 -0.86 -2.25
C ALA A 103 -7.02 -0.85 -3.69
N LYS A 104 -5.94 -1.60 -3.97
CA LYS A 104 -5.35 -1.58 -5.30
C LYS A 104 -6.22 -2.31 -6.32
N ASP A 105 -6.69 -1.57 -7.30
CA ASP A 105 -7.34 -2.11 -8.49
C ASP A 105 -6.88 -1.31 -9.71
N ARG A 106 -6.01 -1.88 -10.55
CA ARG A 106 -5.56 -1.20 -11.76
C ARG A 106 -6.56 -1.24 -12.89
N LEU A 107 -7.48 -2.19 -12.88
CA LEU A 107 -8.46 -2.38 -13.95
C LEU A 107 -9.59 -1.35 -13.82
N LEU A 108 -10.04 -1.11 -12.60
CA LEU A 108 -11.19 -0.26 -12.30
C LEU A 108 -10.80 1.06 -11.64
N SER A 109 -9.62 1.59 -11.95
CA SER A 109 -9.17 2.89 -11.42
C SER A 109 -9.27 3.00 -9.89
N GLN A 110 -8.82 1.96 -9.19
CA GLN A 110 -8.84 1.82 -7.73
C GLN A 110 -10.26 1.75 -7.13
N ASN A 111 -11.25 1.34 -7.92
CA ASN A 111 -12.65 1.19 -7.50
C ASN A 111 -13.18 -0.23 -7.81
N PRO A 112 -12.85 -1.22 -6.97
CA PRO A 112 -13.25 -2.62 -7.22
C PRO A 112 -14.77 -2.83 -7.22
N LEU A 113 -15.54 -2.01 -6.49
CA LEU A 113 -17.01 -2.06 -6.54
C LEU A 113 -17.58 -1.65 -7.90
N GLY A 114 -16.79 -1.00 -8.76
CA GLY A 114 -17.20 -0.64 -10.11
C GLY A 114 -17.67 -1.83 -10.95
N ALA A 115 -17.07 -3.01 -10.80
CA ALA A 115 -17.51 -4.21 -11.51
C ALA A 115 -18.88 -4.70 -11.05
N ILE A 116 -19.16 -4.59 -9.75
CA ILE A 116 -20.45 -4.95 -9.16
C ILE A 116 -21.52 -3.96 -9.64
N TYR A 117 -21.24 -2.65 -9.56
CA TYR A 117 -22.18 -1.60 -9.96
C TYR A 117 -22.51 -1.63 -11.45
N ALA A 118 -21.55 -1.99 -12.31
CA ALA A 118 -21.76 -2.12 -13.74
C ALA A 118 -22.57 -3.36 -14.13
N GLY A 119 -22.88 -4.25 -13.19
CA GLY A 119 -23.67 -5.45 -13.44
C GLY A 119 -22.92 -6.57 -14.19
N TYR A 120 -21.60 -6.45 -14.40
CA TYR A 120 -20.81 -7.52 -15.00
C TYR A 120 -20.77 -8.80 -14.14
N CYS A 121 -21.09 -8.68 -12.85
CA CYS A 121 -21.21 -9.79 -11.92
C CYS A 121 -22.64 -10.38 -11.82
N LEU A 122 -23.62 -9.91 -12.62
CA LEU A 122 -25.03 -10.33 -12.54
C LEU A 122 -25.30 -11.80 -12.91
N GLY A 123 -24.29 -12.55 -13.38
CA GLY A 123 -24.37 -14.00 -13.56
C GLY A 123 -24.02 -14.82 -12.30
N LEU A 124 -23.68 -14.16 -11.19
CA LEU A 124 -23.33 -14.80 -9.91
C LEU A 124 -24.46 -14.73 -8.86
N THR A 125 -25.62 -14.19 -9.24
CA THR A 125 -26.83 -14.27 -8.43
C THR A 125 -27.59 -15.53 -8.83
N ASP A 126 -27.82 -16.41 -7.85
CA ASP A 126 -28.75 -17.55 -7.96
C ASP A 126 -30.14 -17.12 -8.45
#